data_AF-A0A518G3E1-F1
#
_entry.id   AF-A0A518G3E1-F1
#
_cell.length_a   1.000
_cell.length_b   1.000
_cell.length_c   1.000
_cell.angle_alpha   90.00
_cell.angle_beta   90.00
_cell.angle_gamma   90.00
#
_symmetry.space_group_name_H-M   'P 1'
#
loop_
_entity.id
_entity.type
_entity.pdbx_description
1 polymer ?
#
loop_
_entity_poly.entity_id
_entity_poly.type
_entity_poly.pdbx_seq_one_letter_code
_entity_poly.pdbx_strand_id
1 'polypeptide(L)'
;MGLDVVELVMEIEEAFGISLPDDRAGKMLTVGDVYEFILEKTADTTLKSSTCLTAAAFYQLRRHLRSLGLPHSKVRPKTKLERAIPLLGRRSYWLTLSSRMDLQFPRLGRPSWLALVNCMLVAIVVSASFLGFAQQGVLVGIFAAVVSGVICSAILMFLTSPFAIYPASNCVTIRDLVTNLVAINYNTLATRYSTRNPTDVWTALQLIVVEQLGVDRNAVVPHARFIQDLGAD
;
A
#
# COMPACT_ATOMS: atom_id res chain seq x y z
N MET A 1 11.58 -8.01 12.62
CA MET A 1 10.22 -7.78 13.11
C MET A 1 9.38 -8.52 12.12
N GLY A 2 9.08 -9.80 12.37
CA GLY A 2 8.39 -10.67 11.42
C GLY A 2 6.91 -10.31 11.39
N LEU A 3 6.55 -9.41 10.48
CA LEU A 3 5.19 -9.00 10.15
C LEU A 3 4.79 -9.52 8.76
N ASP A 4 5.56 -10.42 8.15
CA ASP A 4 5.68 -10.46 6.68
C ASP A 4 4.71 -11.42 5.97
N VAL A 5 4.15 -12.41 6.68
CA VAL A 5 3.27 -13.42 6.06
C VAL A 5 1.79 -13.20 6.41
N VAL A 6 1.47 -12.86 7.66
CA VAL A 6 0.06 -12.71 8.08
C VAL A 6 -0.58 -11.49 7.43
N GLU A 7 0.13 -10.35 7.38
CA GLU A 7 -0.36 -9.14 6.70
C GLU A 7 -0.53 -9.39 5.19
N LEU A 8 0.43 -10.08 4.58
CA LEU A 8 0.35 -10.49 3.19
C LEU A 8 -0.88 -11.36 2.90
N VAL A 9 -1.16 -12.37 3.75
CA VAL A 9 -2.33 -13.23 3.59
C VAL A 9 -3.62 -12.42 3.74
N MET A 10 -3.73 -11.56 4.76
CA MET A 10 -4.92 -10.73 4.97
C MET A 10 -5.20 -9.80 3.77
N GLU A 11 -4.16 -9.17 3.22
CA GLU A 11 -4.30 -8.27 2.07
C GLU A 11 -4.68 -9.03 0.78
N ILE A 12 -4.18 -10.25 0.61
CA ILE A 12 -4.61 -11.15 -0.48
C ILE A 12 -6.10 -11.53 -0.31
N GLU A 13 -6.50 -11.96 0.89
CA GLU A 13 -7.90 -12.33 1.18
C GLU A 13 -8.85 -11.15 0.91
N GLU A 14 -8.50 -9.95 1.35
CA GLU A 14 -9.29 -8.73 1.13
C GLU A 14 -9.37 -8.35 -0.36
N ALA A 15 -8.23 -8.28 -1.05
CA ALA A 15 -8.17 -7.87 -2.45
C ALA A 15 -8.94 -8.80 -3.38
N PHE A 16 -8.84 -10.11 -3.15
CA PHE A 16 -9.48 -11.14 -3.99
C PHE A 16 -10.85 -11.60 -3.45
N GLY A 17 -11.23 -11.20 -2.24
CA GLY A 17 -12.50 -11.61 -1.61
C GLY A 17 -12.57 -13.13 -1.38
N ILE A 18 -11.45 -13.74 -1.00
CA ILE A 18 -11.31 -15.18 -0.76
C ILE A 18 -10.93 -15.45 0.70
N SER A 19 -10.92 -16.72 1.09
CA SER A 19 -10.37 -17.15 2.38
C SER A 19 -9.26 -18.19 2.17
N LEU A 20 -8.09 -17.93 2.75
CA LEU A 20 -6.91 -18.78 2.79
C LEU A 20 -6.83 -19.43 4.18
N PRO A 21 -7.24 -20.69 4.33
CA PRO A 21 -7.12 -21.35 5.62
C PRO A 21 -5.65 -21.64 5.95
N ASP A 22 -5.29 -21.54 7.23
CA ASP A 22 -3.91 -21.64 7.73
C ASP A 22 -3.17 -22.91 7.27
N ASP A 23 -3.90 -24.03 7.18
CA ASP A 23 -3.37 -25.34 6.78
C ASP A 23 -2.94 -25.40 5.31
N ARG A 24 -3.61 -24.63 4.45
CA ARG A 24 -3.26 -24.43 3.05
C ARG A 24 -2.19 -23.37 2.92
N ALA A 25 -2.33 -22.24 3.61
CA ALA A 25 -1.38 -21.13 3.56
C ALA A 25 0.05 -21.59 3.93
N GLY A 26 0.20 -22.40 4.98
CA GLY A 26 1.50 -22.94 5.39
C GLY A 26 2.16 -23.91 4.38
N LYS A 27 1.41 -24.39 3.38
CA LYS A 27 1.92 -25.27 2.32
C LYS A 27 2.25 -24.52 1.02
N MET A 28 1.78 -23.28 0.87
CA MET A 28 2.09 -22.46 -0.30
C MET A 28 3.48 -21.85 -0.11
N LEU A 29 4.46 -22.40 -0.83
CA LEU A 29 5.87 -22.01 -0.68
C LEU A 29 6.26 -20.92 -1.68
N THR A 30 5.58 -20.87 -2.82
CA THR A 30 5.91 -20.01 -3.95
C THR A 30 4.77 -19.04 -4.28
N VAL A 31 5.10 -17.94 -4.96
CA VAL A 31 4.10 -17.00 -5.51
C VAL A 31 3.15 -17.71 -6.49
N GLY A 32 3.65 -18.71 -7.21
CA GLY A 32 2.86 -19.54 -8.13
C GLY A 32 1.78 -20.34 -7.41
N ASP A 33 2.08 -20.93 -6.25
CA ASP A 33 1.10 -21.70 -5.47
C ASP A 33 -0.09 -20.83 -5.06
N VAL A 34 0.19 -19.61 -4.61
CA VAL A 34 -0.83 -18.63 -4.23
C VAL A 34 -1.63 -18.18 -5.46
N TYR A 35 -0.94 -17.91 -6.57
CA TYR A 35 -1.58 -17.53 -7.83
C TYR A 35 -2.56 -18.60 -8.32
N GLU A 36 -2.15 -19.86 -8.33
CA GLU A 36 -2.99 -20.99 -8.74
C GLU A 36 -4.21 -21.14 -7.82
N PHE A 37 -4.02 -20.98 -6.51
CA PHE A 37 -5.13 -21.01 -5.56
C PHE A 37 -6.14 -19.88 -5.79
N ILE A 38 -5.66 -18.66 -6.06
CA ILE A 38 -6.54 -17.53 -6.38
C ILE A 38 -7.29 -17.81 -7.69
N LEU A 39 -6.63 -18.34 -8.71
CA LEU A 39 -7.30 -18.72 -9.96
C LEU A 39 -8.37 -19.78 -9.71
N GLU A 40 -8.11 -20.80 -8.91
CA GLU A 40 -9.09 -21.84 -8.57
C GLU A 40 -10.33 -21.23 -7.88
N LYS A 41 -10.11 -20.36 -6.89
CA LYS A 41 -11.20 -19.72 -6.12
C LYS A 41 -11.94 -18.64 -6.89
N THR A 42 -11.27 -17.99 -7.83
CA THR A 42 -11.86 -16.92 -8.64
C THR A 42 -12.33 -17.41 -10.01
N ALA A 43 -12.09 -18.66 -10.39
CA ALA A 43 -12.54 -19.21 -11.66
C ALA A 43 -14.06 -19.13 -11.76
N ASP A 44 -14.54 -18.43 -12.78
CA ASP A 44 -15.95 -18.44 -13.16
C ASP A 44 -16.05 -18.73 -14.66
N THR A 45 -16.43 -19.97 -14.98
CA THR A 45 -16.54 -20.49 -16.36
C THR A 45 -17.64 -19.79 -17.16
N THR A 46 -18.50 -18.97 -16.53
CA THR A 46 -19.60 -18.27 -17.19
C THR A 46 -19.21 -16.90 -17.77
N LEU A 47 -18.06 -16.35 -17.38
CA LEU A 47 -17.64 -14.99 -17.74
C LEU A 47 -16.88 -14.97 -19.08
N LYS A 48 -17.46 -14.28 -20.08
CA LYS A 48 -16.88 -14.09 -21.43
C LYS A 48 -16.30 -12.69 -21.68
N SER A 49 -16.36 -11.79 -20.70
CA SER A 49 -16.01 -10.38 -20.90
C SER A 49 -14.50 -10.18 -21.03
N SER A 50 -14.06 -9.65 -22.18
CA SER A 50 -12.69 -9.24 -22.49
C SER A 50 -12.33 -7.84 -21.97
N THR A 51 -13.12 -7.30 -21.03
CA THR A 51 -12.92 -5.94 -20.53
C THR A 51 -11.62 -5.88 -19.74
N CYS A 52 -10.69 -5.05 -20.19
CA CYS A 52 -9.48 -4.78 -19.45
C CYS A 52 -9.81 -3.93 -18.20
N LEU A 53 -9.66 -4.50 -17.01
CA LEU A 53 -9.98 -3.83 -15.74
C LEU A 53 -9.19 -2.53 -15.56
N THR A 54 -7.91 -2.54 -15.93
CA THR A 54 -7.08 -1.33 -15.87
C THR A 54 -7.58 -0.22 -16.80
N ALA A 55 -8.09 -0.56 -18.00
CA ALA A 55 -8.70 0.43 -18.87
C ALA A 55 -10.00 0.99 -18.26
N ALA A 56 -10.85 0.11 -17.73
CA ALA A 56 -12.11 0.50 -17.10
C ALA A 56 -11.89 1.44 -15.89
N ALA A 57 -10.99 1.05 -14.98
CA ALA A 57 -10.59 1.85 -13.83
C ALA A 57 -9.96 3.19 -14.24
N PHE A 58 -9.12 3.21 -15.29
CA PHE A 58 -8.56 4.46 -15.81
C PHE A 58 -9.64 5.42 -16.30
N TYR A 59 -10.62 4.94 -17.07
CA TYR A 59 -11.70 5.79 -17.57
C TYR A 59 -12.60 6.30 -16.45
N GLN A 60 -12.88 5.47 -15.44
CA GLN A 60 -13.62 5.88 -14.25
C GLN A 60 -12.86 7.00 -13.51
N LEU A 61 -11.57 6.79 -13.19
CA LEU A 61 -10.72 7.77 -12.52
C LEU A 61 -10.68 9.09 -13.30
N ARG A 62 -10.40 9.02 -14.61
CA ARG A 62 -10.32 10.20 -15.47
C ARG A 62 -11.61 11.00 -15.50
N ARG A 63 -12.78 10.34 -15.50
CA ARG A 63 -14.09 11.01 -15.45
C ARG A 63 -14.26 11.80 -14.16
N HIS A 64 -13.90 11.21 -13.02
CA HIS A 64 -14.00 11.90 -11.73
C HIS A 64 -12.96 13.01 -11.58
N LEU A 65 -11.73 12.83 -12.09
CA LEU A 65 -10.73 13.90 -12.12
C LEU A 65 -11.21 15.13 -12.91
N ARG A 66 -11.90 14.94 -14.03
CA ARG A 66 -12.49 16.05 -14.81
C ARG A 66 -13.53 16.84 -14.01
N SER A 67 -14.28 16.15 -13.14
CA SER A 67 -15.30 16.79 -12.29
C SER A 67 -14.72 17.58 -11.10
N LEU A 68 -13.42 17.48 -10.84
CA LEU A 68 -12.73 18.22 -9.76
C LEU A 68 -12.22 19.60 -10.21
N GLY A 69 -12.40 19.98 -11.47
CA GLY A 69 -12.01 21.32 -11.96
C GLY A 69 -10.51 21.58 -11.97
N LEU A 70 -9.68 20.53 -11.96
CA LEU A 70 -8.22 20.66 -11.93
C LEU A 70 -7.68 21.30 -13.23
N PRO A 71 -6.63 22.15 -13.15
CA PRO A 71 -6.15 23.00 -14.26
C PRO A 71 -5.56 22.23 -15.45
N HIS A 72 -5.37 20.91 -15.34
CA HIS A 72 -4.72 20.08 -16.35
C HIS A 72 -5.69 19.04 -16.92
N SER A 73 -6.52 19.48 -17.87
CA SER A 73 -7.68 18.77 -18.41
C SER A 73 -7.40 17.56 -19.32
N LYS A 74 -6.14 17.11 -19.46
CA LYS A 74 -5.78 15.95 -20.30
C LYS A 74 -4.94 14.92 -19.55
N VAL A 75 -5.63 14.09 -18.78
CA VAL A 75 -5.03 12.95 -18.09
C VAL A 75 -4.85 11.76 -19.05
N ARG A 76 -3.60 11.32 -19.22
CA ARG A 76 -3.17 10.10 -19.93
C ARG A 76 -2.48 9.13 -18.95
N PRO A 77 -2.36 7.82 -19.25
CA PRO A 77 -1.72 6.86 -18.35
C PRO A 77 -0.28 7.25 -17.95
N LYS A 78 0.54 7.75 -18.89
CA LYS A 78 1.92 8.21 -18.60
C LYS A 78 2.01 9.58 -17.91
N THR A 79 0.88 10.21 -17.59
CA THR A 79 0.89 11.51 -16.90
C THR A 79 1.40 11.30 -15.49
N LYS A 80 2.38 12.10 -15.07
CA LYS A 80 2.85 12.10 -13.67
C LYS A 80 1.68 12.38 -12.74
N LEU A 81 1.59 11.61 -11.66
CA LEU A 81 0.51 11.71 -10.70
C LEU A 81 0.40 13.12 -10.12
N GLU A 82 1.52 13.73 -9.76
CA GLU A 82 1.57 15.10 -9.24
C GLU A 82 0.97 16.14 -10.19
N ARG A 83 1.12 15.94 -11.50
CA ARG A 83 0.54 16.83 -12.51
C ARG A 83 -0.96 16.64 -12.64
N ALA A 84 -1.46 15.43 -12.39
CA ALA A 84 -2.87 15.11 -12.48
C ALA A 84 -3.62 15.41 -11.18
N ILE A 85 -2.97 15.21 -10.03
CA ILE A 85 -3.48 15.46 -8.67
C ILE A 85 -2.37 16.19 -7.90
N PRO A 86 -2.51 17.52 -7.70
CA PRO A 86 -1.52 18.33 -6.97
C PRO A 86 -1.22 17.80 -5.57
N LEU A 87 -0.05 18.15 -5.02
CA LEU A 87 0.33 17.84 -3.64
C LEU A 87 -0.55 18.58 -2.62
N LEU A 88 -0.81 19.86 -2.87
CA LEU A 88 -1.69 20.69 -2.04
C LEU A 88 -3.13 20.19 -2.15
N GLY A 89 -3.76 19.92 -1.00
CA GLY A 89 -5.13 19.39 -0.96
C GLY A 89 -5.28 17.92 -1.38
N ARG A 90 -4.17 17.20 -1.66
CA ARG A 90 -4.21 15.82 -2.17
C ARG A 90 -5.08 14.91 -1.34
N ARG A 91 -4.98 14.95 -0.01
CA ARG A 91 -5.77 14.11 0.90
C ARG A 91 -7.29 14.30 0.70
N SER A 92 -7.72 15.54 0.50
CA SER A 92 -9.13 15.84 0.22
C SER A 92 -9.56 15.29 -1.14
N TYR A 93 -8.72 15.46 -2.18
CA TYR A 93 -8.97 14.84 -3.48
C TYR A 93 -9.00 13.31 -3.41
N TRP A 94 -8.11 12.71 -2.63
CA TRP A 94 -8.03 11.26 -2.41
C TRP A 94 -9.34 10.71 -1.81
N LEU A 95 -9.81 11.32 -0.73
CA LEU A 95 -11.07 10.96 -0.08
C LEU A 95 -12.27 11.17 -1.01
N THR A 96 -12.26 12.26 -1.78
CA THR A 96 -13.32 12.56 -2.76
C THR A 96 -13.34 11.55 -3.91
N LEU A 97 -12.17 11.12 -4.39
CA LEU A 97 -12.07 10.14 -5.45
C LEU A 97 -12.45 8.75 -4.96
N SER A 98 -11.99 8.36 -3.76
CA SER A 98 -12.35 7.09 -3.12
C SER A 98 -13.87 6.97 -2.94
N SER A 99 -14.51 8.00 -2.39
CA SER A 99 -15.97 7.99 -2.20
C SER A 99 -16.76 8.01 -3.52
N ARG A 100 -16.29 8.74 -4.54
CA ARG A 100 -16.98 8.81 -5.85
C ARG A 100 -16.81 7.55 -6.70
N MET A 101 -15.67 6.88 -6.59
CA MET A 101 -15.39 5.66 -7.35
C MET A 101 -15.89 4.40 -6.64
N ASP A 102 -16.16 4.51 -5.34
CA ASP A 102 -16.46 3.40 -4.44
C ASP A 102 -15.36 2.34 -4.55
N LEU A 103 -14.13 2.80 -4.33
CA LEU A 103 -12.89 2.01 -4.36
C LEU A 103 -11.97 2.46 -3.23
N GLN A 104 -11.22 1.51 -2.68
CA GLN A 104 -10.12 1.77 -1.78
C GLN A 104 -8.93 2.32 -2.57
N PHE A 105 -8.39 3.44 -2.10
CA PHE A 105 -7.21 4.05 -2.70
C PHE A 105 -5.96 3.65 -1.92
N PRO A 106 -4.79 3.55 -2.59
CA PRO A 106 -3.54 3.26 -1.90
C PRO A 106 -3.26 4.30 -0.83
N ARG A 107 -2.69 3.84 0.29
CA ARG A 107 -2.43 4.68 1.47
C ARG A 107 -1.42 5.77 1.13
N LEU A 108 -1.62 6.97 1.69
CA LEU A 108 -0.67 8.06 1.57
C LEU A 108 0.35 7.97 2.71
N GLY A 109 1.63 7.90 2.36
CA GLY A 109 2.78 7.96 3.24
C GLY A 109 3.34 9.37 3.44
N ARG A 110 4.21 9.46 4.45
CA ARG A 110 4.96 10.67 4.80
C ARG A 110 6.25 10.73 3.98
N PRO A 111 6.78 11.93 3.69
CA PRO A 111 8.08 12.06 3.05
C PRO A 111 9.21 11.47 3.90
N SER A 112 10.19 10.85 3.25
CA SER A 112 11.31 10.17 3.92
C SER A 112 12.17 11.10 4.78
N TRP A 113 12.34 12.37 4.39
CA TRP A 113 13.10 13.35 5.17
C TRP A 113 12.46 13.65 6.54
N LEU A 114 11.12 13.53 6.67
CA LEU A 114 10.45 13.70 7.96
C LEU A 114 10.82 12.59 8.95
N ALA A 115 11.11 11.39 8.46
CA ALA A 115 11.59 10.31 9.33
C ALA A 115 12.94 10.68 9.95
N LEU A 116 13.86 11.24 9.16
CA LEU A 116 15.16 11.71 9.66
C LEU A 116 15.02 12.83 10.69
N VAL A 117 14.17 13.82 10.42
CA VAL A 117 13.91 14.93 11.34
C VAL A 117 13.28 14.43 12.64
N ASN A 118 12.29 13.55 12.56
CA ASN A 118 11.65 12.98 13.74
C ASN A 118 12.64 12.15 14.58
N CYS A 119 13.49 11.34 13.93
CA CYS A 119 14.54 10.59 14.63
C CYS A 119 15.52 11.53 15.35
N MET A 120 15.94 12.63 14.71
CA MET A 120 16.81 13.61 15.36
C MET A 120 16.12 14.30 16.55
N LEU A 121 14.86 14.69 16.42
CA LEU A 121 14.09 15.30 17.52
C LEU A 121 13.93 14.35 18.71
N VAL A 122 13.60 13.08 18.45
CA VAL A 122 13.51 12.05 19.49
C VAL A 122 14.88 11.86 20.15
N ALA A 123 15.97 11.77 19.38
CA ALA A 123 17.32 11.61 19.93
C ALA A 123 17.71 12.80 20.84
N ILE A 124 17.36 14.03 20.47
CA ILE A 124 17.58 15.22 21.28
C ILE A 124 16.81 15.13 22.60
N VAL A 125 15.51 14.78 22.55
CA VAL A 125 14.67 14.65 23.75
C VAL A 125 15.16 13.53 24.67
N VAL A 126 15.47 12.37 24.10
CA VAL A 126 16.01 11.21 24.85
C VAL A 126 17.33 11.57 25.52
N SER A 127 18.24 12.25 24.82
CA SER A 127 19.54 12.66 25.35
C SER A 127 19.41 13.70 26.45
N ALA A 128 18.53 14.70 26.28
CA ALA A 128 18.27 15.72 27.29
C ALA A 128 17.66 15.11 28.56
N SER A 129 16.69 14.20 28.41
CA SER A 129 16.09 13.48 29.53
C SER A 129 17.10 12.61 30.27
N PHE A 130 17.98 11.90 29.56
CA PHE A 130 19.02 11.09 30.20
C PHE A 130 19.97 11.98 31.03
N LEU A 131 20.50 13.05 30.44
CA LEU A 131 21.43 13.96 31.12
C LEU A 131 20.78 14.66 32.33
N GLY A 132 19.51 15.05 32.22
CA GLY A 132 18.78 15.73 33.30
C GLY A 132 18.51 14.85 34.52
N PHE A 133 18.29 13.54 34.31
CA PHE A 133 17.94 12.60 35.38
C PHE A 133 19.09 11.66 35.79
N ALA A 134 20.21 11.66 35.07
CA ALA A 134 21.37 10.81 35.39
C ALA A 134 21.94 11.07 36.80
N GLN A 135 21.82 12.31 37.31
CA GLN A 135 22.29 12.66 38.66
C GLN A 135 21.48 11.97 39.78
N GLN A 136 20.25 11.52 39.49
CA GLN A 136 19.40 10.80 40.44
C GLN A 136 19.62 9.28 40.39
N GLY A 137 20.51 8.82 39.51
CA GLY A 137 20.84 7.41 39.28
C GLY A 137 20.64 7.01 37.83
N VAL A 138 21.55 6.15 37.34
CA VAL A 138 21.58 5.72 35.93
C VAL A 138 20.26 5.07 35.51
N LEU A 139 19.67 4.24 36.37
CA LEU A 139 18.40 3.55 36.07
C LEU A 139 17.23 4.53 35.89
N VAL A 140 17.18 5.59 36.71
CA VAL A 140 16.17 6.66 36.60
C VAL A 140 16.36 7.46 35.32
N GLY A 141 17.63 7.76 34.96
CA GLY A 141 17.97 8.39 33.69
C GLY A 141 17.53 7.60 32.47
N ILE A 142 17.77 6.28 32.46
CA ILE A 142 17.34 5.39 31.37
C ILE A 142 15.81 5.37 31.25
N PHE A 143 15.10 5.20 32.38
CA PHE A 143 13.65 5.16 32.39
C PHE A 143 13.03 6.46 31.85
N ALA A 144 13.52 7.62 32.32
CA ALA A 144 13.08 8.93 31.83
C ALA A 144 13.35 9.11 30.33
N ALA A 145 14.50 8.63 29.84
CA ALA A 145 14.87 8.68 28.43
C ALA A 145 13.93 7.84 27.55
N VAL A 146 13.60 6.60 27.96
CA VAL A 146 12.67 5.74 27.22
C VAL A 146 11.26 6.35 27.19
N VAL A 147 10.74 6.77 28.34
CA VAL A 147 9.38 7.32 28.44
C VAL A 147 9.25 8.60 27.61
N SER A 148 10.20 9.53 27.75
CA SER A 148 10.19 10.77 26.96
C SER A 148 10.36 10.53 25.47
N GLY A 149 11.16 9.53 25.07
CA GLY A 149 11.31 9.11 23.67
C GLY A 149 10.00 8.57 23.06
N VAL A 150 9.30 7.69 23.79
CA VAL A 150 8.00 7.15 23.34
C VAL A 150 6.96 8.26 23.23
N ILE A 151 6.88 9.14 24.22
CA ILE A 151 5.94 10.28 24.21
C ILE A 151 6.27 11.23 23.04
N CYS A 152 7.54 11.59 22.85
CA CYS A 152 7.97 12.45 21.76
C CYS A 152 7.63 11.83 20.40
N SER A 153 7.92 10.54 20.22
CA SER A 153 7.58 9.80 18.99
C SER A 153 6.09 9.81 18.71
N ALA A 154 5.25 9.53 19.70
CA ALA A 154 3.79 9.56 19.56
C ALA A 154 3.26 10.95 19.18
N ILE A 155 3.77 12.00 19.83
CA ILE A 155 3.42 13.40 19.52
C ILE A 155 3.84 13.74 18.08
N LEU A 156 5.07 13.39 17.67
CA LEU A 156 5.56 13.65 16.31
C LEU A 156 4.76 12.87 15.28
N MET A 157 4.36 11.62 15.54
CA MET A 157 3.49 10.85 14.65
C MET A 157 2.13 11.52 14.45
N PHE A 158 1.55 12.07 15.53
CA PHE A 158 0.28 12.79 15.44
C PHE A 158 0.44 14.11 14.66
N LEU A 159 1.44 14.92 15.01
CA LEU A 159 1.73 16.21 14.37
C LEU A 159 2.12 16.09 12.90
N THR A 160 2.74 14.97 12.50
CA THR A 160 3.16 14.74 11.11
C THR A 160 2.10 14.03 10.26
N SER A 161 0.99 13.57 10.86
CA SER A 161 -0.14 12.98 10.12
C SER A 161 -0.69 13.84 8.96
N PRO A 162 -0.79 15.19 9.02
CA PRO A 162 -1.23 15.99 7.88
C PRO A 162 -0.25 15.98 6.69
N PHE A 163 1.01 15.59 6.89
CA PHE A 163 2.03 15.53 5.83
C PHE A 163 2.03 14.20 5.06
N ALA A 164 1.10 13.29 5.36
CA ALA A 164 0.90 12.06 4.61
C ALA A 164 0.23 12.36 3.24
N ILE A 165 1.03 12.81 2.27
CA ILE A 165 0.57 13.26 0.94
C ILE A 165 1.27 12.54 -0.22
N TYR A 166 2.21 11.64 0.03
CA TYR A 166 2.90 10.89 -1.01
C TYR A 166 2.30 9.48 -1.09
N PRO A 167 1.85 8.98 -2.24
CA PRO A 167 1.49 7.56 -2.34
C PRO A 167 2.74 6.67 -2.19
N ALA A 168 2.55 5.35 -2.14
CA ALA A 168 3.64 4.38 -2.17
C ALA A 168 4.68 4.70 -3.25
N SER A 169 5.95 4.37 -2.99
CA SER A 169 7.12 4.75 -3.82
C SER A 169 7.03 4.28 -5.27
N ASN A 170 6.22 3.25 -5.53
CA ASN A 170 5.94 2.69 -6.86
C ASN A 170 4.86 3.46 -7.66
N CYS A 171 4.26 4.51 -7.12
CA CYS A 171 3.11 5.21 -7.71
C CYS A 171 3.49 6.60 -8.28
N VAL A 172 4.14 6.60 -9.45
CA VAL A 172 4.68 7.83 -10.09
C VAL A 172 3.71 8.42 -11.12
N THR A 173 3.01 7.57 -11.86
CA THR A 173 2.12 7.94 -12.96
C THR A 173 0.66 7.53 -12.69
N ILE A 174 -0.26 8.06 -13.51
CA ILE A 174 -1.67 7.67 -13.44
C ILE A 174 -1.86 6.19 -13.79
N ARG A 175 -1.02 5.62 -14.66
CA ARG A 175 -0.99 4.18 -14.89
C ARG A 175 -0.74 3.45 -13.58
N ASP A 176 0.30 3.83 -12.84
CA ASP A 176 0.70 3.16 -11.61
C ASP A 176 -0.41 3.26 -10.55
N LEU A 177 -1.05 4.44 -10.41
CA LEU A 177 -2.20 4.60 -9.54
C LEU A 177 -3.34 3.65 -9.95
N VAL A 178 -3.68 3.59 -11.23
CA VAL A 178 -4.74 2.70 -11.73
C VAL A 178 -4.39 1.23 -11.52
N THR A 179 -3.13 0.83 -11.73
CA THR A 179 -2.72 -0.56 -11.50
C THR A 179 -2.84 -0.92 -10.02
N ASN A 180 -2.45 -0.03 -9.10
CA ASN A 180 -2.67 -0.23 -7.66
C ASN A 180 -4.17 -0.27 -7.31
N LEU A 181 -4.99 0.61 -7.89
CA LEU A 181 -6.44 0.59 -7.67
C LEU A 181 -7.07 -0.74 -8.11
N VAL A 182 -6.63 -1.29 -9.24
CA VAL A 182 -7.10 -2.61 -9.70
C VAL A 182 -6.64 -3.72 -8.77
N ALA A 183 -5.40 -3.67 -8.28
CA ALA A 183 -4.86 -4.67 -7.37
C ALA A 183 -5.63 -4.72 -6.04
N ILE A 184 -5.76 -3.57 -5.38
CA ILE A 184 -6.43 -3.44 -4.07
C ILE A 184 -7.92 -3.79 -4.19
N ASN A 185 -8.57 -3.46 -5.31
CA ASN A 185 -10.01 -3.62 -5.48
C ASN A 185 -10.37 -4.71 -6.49
N TYR A 186 -9.53 -5.73 -6.64
CA TYR A 186 -9.67 -6.71 -7.72
C TYR A 186 -11.06 -7.35 -7.70
N ASN A 187 -11.50 -7.88 -6.55
CA ASN A 187 -12.80 -8.54 -6.44
C ASN A 187 -13.97 -7.61 -6.78
N THR A 188 -13.95 -6.38 -6.25
CA THR A 188 -14.98 -5.37 -6.50
C THR A 188 -15.09 -5.03 -7.98
N LEU A 189 -13.95 -4.80 -8.65
CA LEU A 189 -13.90 -4.44 -10.06
C LEU A 189 -14.23 -5.63 -10.97
N ALA A 190 -13.70 -6.81 -10.66
CA ALA A 190 -13.99 -8.04 -11.39
C ALA A 190 -15.49 -8.37 -11.37
N THR A 191 -16.13 -8.21 -10.21
CA THR A 191 -17.59 -8.39 -10.06
C THR A 191 -18.36 -7.31 -10.81
N ARG A 192 -17.97 -6.03 -10.66
CA ARG A 192 -18.61 -4.88 -11.31
C ARG A 192 -18.60 -4.93 -12.83
N TYR A 193 -17.53 -5.47 -13.44
CA TYR A 193 -17.38 -5.59 -14.90
C TYR A 193 -17.60 -7.01 -15.43
N SER A 194 -17.99 -7.95 -14.55
CA SER A 194 -18.21 -9.36 -14.88
C SER A 194 -17.06 -9.95 -15.70
N THR A 195 -15.82 -9.69 -15.26
CA THR A 195 -14.59 -10.15 -15.93
C THR A 195 -13.57 -10.61 -14.91
N ARG A 196 -12.96 -11.77 -15.15
CA ARG A 196 -11.87 -12.33 -14.35
C ARG A 196 -10.80 -12.84 -15.30
N ASN A 197 -9.76 -12.04 -15.48
CA ASN A 197 -8.64 -12.37 -16.36
C ASN A 197 -7.46 -12.85 -15.50
N PRO A 198 -6.86 -14.01 -15.80
CA PRO A 198 -5.64 -14.48 -15.12
C PRO A 198 -4.51 -13.44 -15.10
N THR A 199 -4.40 -12.63 -16.16
CA THR A 199 -3.40 -11.55 -16.25
C THR A 199 -3.62 -10.47 -15.20
N ASP A 200 -4.89 -10.13 -14.93
CA ASP A 200 -5.23 -9.12 -13.92
C ASP A 200 -5.03 -9.70 -12.51
N VAL A 201 -5.33 -10.99 -12.30
CA VAL A 201 -5.02 -11.71 -11.04
C VAL A 201 -3.52 -11.68 -10.77
N TRP A 202 -2.70 -12.05 -11.76
CA TRP A 202 -1.24 -12.04 -11.62
C TRP A 202 -0.73 -10.64 -11.30
N THR A 203 -1.23 -9.62 -12.00
CA THR A 203 -0.83 -8.23 -11.78
C THR A 203 -1.21 -7.75 -10.37
N ALA A 204 -2.40 -8.11 -9.89
CA ALA A 204 -2.87 -7.76 -8.56
C ALA A 204 -2.02 -8.44 -7.49
N LEU A 205 -1.83 -9.76 -7.58
CA LEU A 205 -1.00 -10.52 -6.64
C LEU A 205 0.44 -9.99 -6.61
N GLN A 206 1.03 -9.77 -7.77
CA GLN A 206 2.41 -9.26 -7.88
C GLN A 206 2.56 -7.91 -7.18
N LEU A 207 1.57 -7.02 -7.31
CA LEU A 207 1.61 -5.71 -6.65
C LEU A 207 1.46 -5.82 -5.13
N ILE A 208 0.55 -6.67 -4.65
CA ILE A 208 0.37 -6.91 -3.21
C ILE A 208 1.69 -7.43 -2.61
N VAL A 209 2.33 -8.42 -3.25
CA VAL A 209 3.62 -8.96 -2.77
C VAL A 209 4.72 -7.90 -2.76
N VAL A 210 4.82 -7.06 -3.80
CA VAL A 210 5.80 -5.96 -3.86
C VAL A 210 5.55 -4.93 -2.76
N GLU A 211 4.29 -4.61 -2.48
CA GLU A 211 3.94 -3.59 -1.48
C GLU A 211 4.17 -4.09 -0.05
N GLN A 212 3.78 -5.33 0.24
CA GLN A 212 3.91 -5.92 1.57
C GLN A 212 5.36 -6.27 1.91
N LEU A 213 6.08 -6.95 1.00
CA LEU A 213 7.45 -7.40 1.25
C LEU A 213 8.52 -6.34 0.89
N GLY A 214 8.14 -5.25 0.25
CA GLY A 214 9.08 -4.21 -0.18
C GLY A 214 10.13 -4.67 -1.22
N VAL A 215 9.84 -5.74 -1.96
CA VAL A 215 10.74 -6.36 -2.95
C VAL A 215 10.63 -5.73 -4.34
N ASP A 216 11.65 -5.93 -5.18
CA ASP A 216 11.58 -5.50 -6.58
C ASP A 216 10.53 -6.31 -7.36
N ARG A 217 9.77 -5.63 -8.22
CA ARG A 217 8.73 -6.27 -9.03
C ARG A 217 9.24 -7.43 -9.89
N ASN A 218 10.48 -7.35 -10.37
CA ASN A 218 11.07 -8.40 -11.20
C ASN A 218 11.49 -9.63 -10.39
N ALA A 219 11.62 -9.51 -9.06
CA ALA A 219 11.88 -10.64 -8.17
C ALA A 219 10.62 -11.49 -7.95
N VAL A 220 9.43 -10.91 -8.12
CA VAL A 220 8.15 -11.61 -7.93
C VAL A 220 7.79 -12.38 -9.20
N VAL A 221 8.32 -13.61 -9.28
CA VAL A 221 8.12 -14.59 -10.35
C VAL A 221 7.42 -15.85 -9.81
N PRO A 222 6.76 -16.67 -10.65
CA PRO A 222 5.95 -17.80 -10.16
C PRO A 222 6.69 -18.80 -9.27
N HIS A 223 7.99 -19.01 -9.52
CA HIS A 223 8.81 -19.94 -8.74
C HIS A 223 9.52 -19.30 -7.55
N ALA A 224 9.36 -17.98 -7.35
CA ALA A 224 9.96 -17.28 -6.21
C ALA A 224 9.33 -17.77 -4.91
N ARG A 225 10.18 -18.14 -3.95
CA ARG A 225 9.78 -18.59 -2.63
C ARG A 225 9.67 -17.41 -1.67
N PHE A 226 8.56 -17.32 -0.95
CA PHE A 226 8.30 -16.20 -0.03
C PHE A 226 9.43 -16.00 0.98
N ILE A 227 9.82 -17.07 1.69
CA ILE A 227 10.84 -16.98 2.75
C ILE A 227 12.26 -16.85 2.15
N GLN A 228 12.59 -17.67 1.16
CA GLN A 228 13.98 -17.81 0.70
C GLN A 228 14.41 -16.72 -0.30
N ASP A 229 13.50 -16.33 -1.20
CA ASP A 229 13.82 -15.42 -2.31
C ASP A 229 13.29 -14.02 -2.07
N LEU A 230 12.14 -13.90 -1.38
CA LEU A 230 11.48 -12.61 -1.13
C LEU A 230 11.68 -12.09 0.30
N GLY A 231 12.28 -12.91 1.17
CA GLY A 231 12.66 -12.49 2.52
C GLY A 231 11.52 -12.44 3.54
N ALA A 232 10.39 -13.09 3.26
CA ALA A 232 9.24 -13.12 4.17
C ALA A 232 9.58 -13.81 5.51
N ASP A 233 9.53 -13.07 6.63
CA ASP A 233 9.82 -13.55 8.00
C ASP A 233 8.60 -13.65 8.95
#